data_AF-A0A949AN97-F1
#
_entry.id   AF-A0A949AN97-F1
#
_cell.length_a   1.000
_cell.length_b   1.000
_cell.length_c   1.000
_cell.angle_alpha   90.00
_cell.angle_beta   90.00
_cell.angle_gamma   90.00
#
_symmetry.space_group_name_H-M   'P 1'
#
loop_
_entity.id
_entity.type
_entity.pdbx_description
1 polymer ?
#
loop_
_entity_poly.entity_id
_entity_poly.type
_entity_poly.pdbx_seq_one_letter_code
_entity_poly.pdbx_strand_id
1 'polypeptide(L)'
;MTILSDDNQGKPLRFPSTVAFDPEQEEIYVINGGKVGFVIYDNDFIPHLFLGAGRGIDSPHSVFFDTREGNIFVCQGKSANHPPRLTILNGAFFPVKEIVFDTIPEAENFSPFRGALGKTGNIYLVDNNIRGVLVLDRDGNFLRWLKPKDKILRKIVRETAEKNSPTEKEDIETPSPSEPPPETALLDLPPELRPKARARAAESPGGPTSEPIIITDIMTDSDGHLFFLSEETSKVYVYAANEEFLFSFGEKGGSTGKMSRPRGIAINEGRKIIYIVDYMRHTILAYDLAGKYLYEFGGRGSGPLWFNFPNSITVDRKGRLIVADLFNNRVQILKTEFDMTFTGSKGLKMKTGTPPAATADTPQTVIPAAGSPNLPPPGASAPETIRSPANNFDLETGTIHDRQNGAPQ
;
A
#
# COMPACT_ATOMS: atom_id res chain seq x y z
N MET A 1 15.45 9.94 -14.77
CA MET A 1 14.55 9.62 -13.63
C MET A 1 13.68 10.84 -13.42
N THR A 2 12.38 10.63 -13.19
CA THR A 2 11.42 11.72 -12.92
C THR A 2 10.87 11.54 -11.50
N ILE A 3 10.60 12.64 -10.81
CA ILE A 3 9.96 12.65 -9.48
C ILE A 3 8.66 13.42 -9.60
N LEU A 4 7.57 12.83 -9.11
CA LEU A 4 6.30 13.52 -8.90
C LEU A 4 6.21 13.92 -7.43
N SER A 5 6.08 15.21 -7.16
CA SER A 5 6.07 15.76 -5.80
C SER A 5 4.85 16.62 -5.51
N ASP A 6 4.08 17.03 -6.51
CA ASP A 6 3.06 18.07 -6.38
C ASP A 6 1.76 17.70 -7.11
N ASP A 7 0.63 18.14 -6.58
CA ASP A 7 -0.68 17.99 -7.21
C ASP A 7 -0.95 19.06 -8.30
N ASN A 8 -2.12 19.00 -8.92
CA ASN A 8 -2.52 19.91 -10.00
C ASN A 8 -2.71 21.37 -9.55
N GLN A 9 -2.61 21.66 -8.24
CA GLN A 9 -2.63 23.01 -7.66
C GLN A 9 -1.23 23.44 -7.19
N GLY A 10 -0.18 22.66 -7.48
CA GLY A 10 1.18 22.89 -7.00
C GLY A 10 1.35 22.63 -5.50
N LYS A 11 0.42 21.89 -4.86
CA LYS A 11 0.56 21.51 -3.45
C LYS A 11 1.35 20.21 -3.34
N PRO A 12 2.23 20.07 -2.34
CA PRO A 12 3.02 18.86 -2.21
C PRO A 12 2.14 17.63 -1.94
N LEU A 13 2.51 16.51 -2.55
CA LEU A 13 2.01 15.19 -2.19
C LEU A 13 2.32 14.92 -0.72
N ARG A 14 1.45 14.16 -0.06
CA ARG A 14 1.63 13.73 1.32
C ARG A 14 1.30 12.27 1.43
N PHE A 15 2.28 11.45 1.78
CA PHE A 15 2.10 10.01 1.92
C PHE A 15 1.42 9.36 0.70
N PRO A 16 1.97 9.50 -0.52
CA PRO A 16 1.41 8.80 -1.69
C PRO A 16 1.44 7.29 -1.44
N SER A 17 0.27 6.67 -1.37
CA SER A 17 0.11 5.31 -0.86
C SER A 17 -0.01 4.25 -1.95
N THR A 18 -0.70 4.58 -3.03
CA THR A 18 -0.98 3.67 -4.15
C THR A 18 -0.73 4.40 -5.45
N VAL A 19 -0.13 3.70 -6.40
CA VAL A 19 0.02 4.13 -7.78
C VAL A 19 -0.65 3.12 -8.71
N ALA A 20 -1.34 3.60 -9.73
CA ALA A 20 -1.93 2.78 -10.78
C ALA A 20 -1.70 3.46 -12.14
N PHE A 21 -1.62 2.67 -13.21
CA PHE A 21 -1.43 3.16 -14.56
C PHE A 21 -2.58 2.69 -15.44
N ASP A 22 -3.25 3.62 -16.11
CA ASP A 22 -4.26 3.34 -17.11
C ASP A 22 -3.58 3.22 -18.49
N PRO A 23 -3.53 2.03 -19.10
CA PRO A 23 -2.88 1.85 -20.39
C PRO A 23 -3.66 2.42 -21.58
N GLU A 24 -4.96 2.66 -21.46
CA GLU A 24 -5.80 3.21 -22.53
C GLU A 24 -5.68 4.74 -22.56
N GLN A 25 -5.70 5.39 -21.39
CA GLN A 25 -5.53 6.85 -21.28
C GLN A 25 -4.05 7.29 -21.20
N GLU A 26 -3.13 6.34 -20.95
CA GLU A 26 -1.72 6.61 -20.64
C GLU A 26 -1.52 7.54 -19.42
N GLU A 27 -2.37 7.36 -18.41
CA GLU A 27 -2.42 8.20 -17.21
C GLU A 27 -1.91 7.47 -15.95
N ILE A 28 -1.35 8.23 -15.02
CA ILE A 28 -0.89 7.73 -13.72
C ILE A 28 -1.79 8.29 -12.63
N TYR A 29 -2.35 7.39 -11.85
CA TYR A 29 -3.21 7.69 -10.72
C TYR A 29 -2.42 7.53 -9.43
N VAL A 30 -2.38 8.58 -8.62
CA VAL A 30 -1.64 8.59 -7.35
C VAL A 30 -2.59 8.90 -6.21
N ILE A 31 -2.86 7.92 -5.34
CA ILE A 31 -3.63 8.16 -4.11
C ILE A 31 -2.76 8.94 -3.13
N ASN A 32 -3.24 10.12 -2.75
CA ASN A 32 -2.52 11.05 -1.89
C ASN A 32 -2.98 10.83 -0.44
N GLY A 33 -2.28 9.99 0.33
CA GLY A 33 -2.75 9.57 1.67
C GLY A 33 -2.99 10.71 2.66
N GLY A 34 -2.32 11.87 2.50
CA GLY A 34 -2.52 13.04 3.34
C GLY A 34 -3.68 13.95 2.92
N LYS A 35 -4.33 13.68 1.77
CA LYS A 35 -5.49 14.43 1.28
C LYS A 35 -6.48 13.47 0.63
N VAL A 36 -7.68 13.36 1.19
CA VAL A 36 -8.74 12.46 0.71
C VAL A 36 -8.99 12.61 -0.79
N GLY A 37 -8.48 11.65 -1.57
CA GLY A 37 -8.54 11.68 -3.03
C GLY A 37 -7.29 11.14 -3.73
N PHE A 38 -7.24 11.34 -5.04
CA PHE A 38 -6.10 10.99 -5.88
C PHE A 38 -5.84 12.04 -6.94
N VAL A 39 -4.56 12.15 -7.32
CA VAL A 39 -4.06 13.03 -8.37
C VAL A 39 -3.88 12.19 -9.65
N ILE A 40 -4.23 12.76 -10.79
CA ILE A 40 -4.01 12.16 -12.11
C ILE A 40 -2.94 12.95 -12.84
N TYR A 41 -1.95 12.22 -13.35
CA TYR A 41 -0.87 12.74 -14.17
C TYR A 41 -0.99 12.18 -15.59
N ASP A 42 -0.71 13.01 -16.58
CA ASP A 42 -0.64 12.57 -17.98
C ASP A 42 0.67 11.82 -18.30
N ASN A 43 0.84 11.42 -19.55
CA ASN A 43 2.01 10.71 -20.05
C ASN A 43 3.33 11.52 -19.94
N ASP A 44 3.23 12.85 -19.87
CA ASP A 44 4.34 13.78 -19.67
C ASP A 44 4.59 14.07 -18.19
N PHE A 45 3.84 13.40 -17.31
CA PHE A 45 3.93 13.50 -15.86
C PHE A 45 3.49 14.83 -15.27
N ILE A 46 2.60 15.53 -15.98
CA ILE A 46 2.02 16.78 -15.53
C ILE A 46 0.71 16.46 -14.78
N PRO A 47 0.56 16.88 -13.51
CA PRO A 47 -0.68 16.70 -12.78
C PRO A 47 -1.75 17.64 -13.34
N HIS A 48 -2.84 17.08 -13.85
CA HIS A 48 -3.91 17.88 -14.47
C HIS A 48 -5.24 17.80 -13.71
N LEU A 49 -5.47 16.75 -12.91
CA LEU A 49 -6.70 16.58 -12.16
C LEU A 49 -6.46 16.06 -10.73
N PHE A 50 -7.35 16.48 -9.81
CA PHE A 50 -7.49 15.90 -8.49
C PHE A 50 -8.95 15.52 -8.26
N LEU A 51 -9.20 14.28 -7.85
CA LEU A 51 -10.53 13.77 -7.50
C LEU A 51 -10.56 13.44 -6.01
N GLY A 52 -11.56 13.95 -5.30
CA GLY A 52 -11.73 13.77 -3.85
C GLY A 52 -13.20 13.76 -3.44
N ALA A 53 -13.49 14.09 -2.18
CA ALA A 53 -14.82 13.93 -1.59
C ALA A 53 -15.97 14.59 -2.38
N GLY A 54 -15.72 15.76 -2.98
CA GLY A 54 -16.71 16.46 -3.84
C GLY A 54 -17.12 15.70 -5.11
N ARG A 55 -16.46 14.57 -5.41
CA ARG A 55 -16.78 13.65 -6.52
C ARG A 55 -17.15 12.25 -6.02
N GLY A 56 -17.53 12.11 -4.75
CA GLY A 56 -17.88 10.81 -4.15
C GLY A 56 -16.66 9.94 -3.84
N ILE A 57 -15.48 10.53 -3.68
CA ILE A 57 -14.24 9.82 -3.32
C ILE A 57 -13.83 10.21 -1.89
N ASP A 58 -14.26 9.44 -0.89
CA ASP A 58 -14.16 9.82 0.53
C ASP A 58 -13.05 9.10 1.29
N SER A 59 -12.67 7.90 0.85
CA SER A 59 -11.62 7.10 1.51
C SER A 59 -10.96 6.13 0.52
N PRO A 60 -10.31 6.64 -0.55
CA PRO A 60 -9.74 5.78 -1.58
C PRO A 60 -8.53 5.01 -1.06
N HIS A 61 -8.50 3.69 -1.33
CA HIS A 61 -7.37 2.81 -1.03
C HIS A 61 -6.58 2.41 -2.27
N SER A 62 -7.26 2.13 -3.38
CA SER A 62 -6.66 1.77 -4.66
C SER A 62 -7.57 2.08 -5.84
N VAL A 63 -6.98 2.11 -7.03
CA VAL A 63 -7.65 2.27 -8.31
C VAL A 63 -7.18 1.15 -9.24
N PHE A 64 -8.09 0.58 -10.02
CA PHE A 64 -7.81 -0.35 -11.12
C PHE A 64 -8.81 -0.13 -12.25
N PHE A 65 -8.54 -0.70 -13.43
CA PHE A 65 -9.21 -0.30 -14.67
C PHE A 65 -9.85 -1.47 -15.40
N ASP A 66 -10.98 -1.22 -16.04
CA ASP A 66 -11.48 -2.05 -17.14
C ASP A 66 -11.02 -1.43 -18.46
N THR A 67 -10.00 -2.01 -19.07
CA THR A 67 -9.43 -1.54 -20.34
C THR A 67 -10.36 -1.75 -21.53
N ARG A 68 -11.46 -2.50 -21.39
CA ARG A 68 -12.43 -2.71 -22.49
C ARG A 68 -13.50 -1.64 -22.52
N GLU A 69 -14.01 -1.27 -21.35
CA GLU A 69 -15.12 -0.33 -21.21
C GLU A 69 -14.66 1.07 -20.80
N GLY A 70 -13.40 1.24 -20.39
CA GLY A 70 -12.87 2.51 -19.90
C GLY A 70 -13.42 2.89 -18.52
N ASN A 71 -13.87 1.89 -17.75
CA ASN A 71 -14.37 2.10 -16.39
C ASN A 71 -13.21 2.10 -15.39
N ILE A 72 -13.29 3.00 -14.41
CA ILE A 72 -12.30 3.15 -13.35
C ILE A 72 -12.93 2.67 -12.05
N PHE A 73 -12.30 1.68 -11.43
CA PHE A 73 -12.76 1.08 -10.19
C PHE A 73 -11.96 1.66 -9.04
N VAL A 74 -12.66 2.27 -8.08
CA VAL A 74 -12.05 2.87 -6.89
C VAL A 74 -12.47 2.06 -5.66
N CYS A 75 -11.49 1.37 -5.05
CA CYS A 75 -11.68 0.72 -3.76
C CYS A 75 -11.74 1.79 -2.67
N GLN A 76 -12.86 1.86 -1.96
CA GLN A 76 -13.06 2.83 -0.88
C GLN A 76 -13.34 2.14 0.45
N GLY A 77 -12.61 2.56 1.48
CA GLY A 77 -12.87 2.13 2.85
C GLY A 77 -14.06 2.85 3.47
N LYS A 78 -14.35 2.52 4.73
CA LYS A 78 -15.36 3.22 5.52
C LYS A 78 -14.99 4.70 5.68
N SER A 79 -15.99 5.56 5.54
CA SER A 79 -15.89 7.00 5.82
C SER A 79 -17.02 7.43 6.77
N ALA A 80 -17.05 8.71 7.15
CA ALA A 80 -18.14 9.25 7.96
C ALA A 80 -19.50 9.18 7.24
N ASN A 81 -19.50 9.30 5.92
CA ASN A 81 -20.72 9.44 5.12
C ASN A 81 -21.12 8.14 4.41
N HIS A 82 -20.18 7.23 4.18
CA HIS A 82 -20.41 6.04 3.37
C HIS A 82 -19.75 4.79 3.97
N PRO A 83 -20.41 3.61 3.85
CA PRO A 83 -19.80 2.33 4.17
C PRO A 83 -18.65 2.00 3.18
N PRO A 84 -17.85 0.96 3.45
CA PRO A 84 -16.89 0.45 2.48
C PRO A 84 -17.60 0.08 1.17
N ARG A 85 -17.00 0.45 0.05
CA ARG A 85 -17.62 0.28 -1.26
C ARG A 85 -16.61 0.25 -2.40
N LEU A 86 -17.03 -0.32 -3.52
CA LEU A 86 -16.34 -0.18 -4.80
C LEU A 86 -17.14 0.83 -5.63
N THR A 87 -16.53 1.96 -5.95
CA THR A 87 -17.15 2.98 -6.82
C THR A 87 -16.61 2.83 -8.22
N ILE A 88 -17.50 2.69 -9.19
CA ILE A 88 -17.17 2.57 -10.61
C ILE A 88 -17.45 3.92 -11.26
N LEU A 89 -16.41 4.53 -11.82
CA LEU A 89 -16.48 5.77 -12.58
C LEU A 89 -16.39 5.46 -14.07
N ASN A 90 -17.09 6.23 -14.91
CA ASN A 90 -16.81 6.24 -16.35
C ASN A 90 -15.55 7.06 -16.68
N GLY A 91 -15.12 7.06 -17.94
CA GLY A 91 -13.97 7.85 -18.41
C GLY A 91 -14.08 9.37 -18.25
N ALA A 92 -15.25 9.90 -17.90
CA ALA A 92 -15.44 11.30 -17.54
C ALA A 92 -15.43 11.54 -16.01
N PHE A 93 -15.05 10.52 -15.24
CA PHE A 93 -14.98 10.53 -13.77
C PHE A 93 -16.32 10.75 -13.06
N PHE A 94 -17.42 10.38 -13.69
CA PHE A 94 -18.73 10.35 -13.04
C PHE A 94 -19.02 8.95 -12.49
N PRO A 95 -19.51 8.84 -11.24
CA PRO A 95 -19.92 7.56 -10.69
C PRO A 95 -21.12 7.02 -11.49
N VAL A 96 -20.95 5.81 -12.03
CA VAL A 96 -22.00 5.10 -12.78
C VAL A 96 -22.59 3.95 -11.98
N LYS A 97 -21.82 3.41 -11.01
CA LYS A 97 -22.27 2.32 -10.15
C LYS A 97 -21.49 2.30 -8.85
N GLU A 98 -22.15 1.90 -7.76
CA GLU A 98 -21.50 1.64 -6.49
C GLU A 98 -21.91 0.26 -5.98
N ILE A 99 -20.94 -0.49 -5.48
CA ILE A 99 -21.15 -1.81 -4.88
C ILE A 99 -20.83 -1.69 -3.40
N VAL A 100 -21.86 -1.87 -2.55
CA VAL A 100 -21.75 -1.78 -1.09
C VAL A 100 -21.70 -3.18 -0.48
N PHE A 101 -20.65 -3.46 0.29
CA PHE A 101 -20.37 -4.83 0.77
C PHE A 101 -21.26 -5.27 1.93
N ASP A 102 -21.75 -4.33 2.75
CA ASP A 102 -22.70 -4.59 3.84
C ASP A 102 -23.99 -5.28 3.35
N THR A 103 -24.31 -5.17 2.04
CA THR A 103 -25.48 -5.80 1.41
C THR A 103 -25.20 -7.15 0.75
N ILE A 104 -23.93 -7.55 0.68
CA ILE A 104 -23.50 -8.77 0.02
C ILE A 104 -23.34 -9.87 1.08
N PRO A 105 -24.08 -10.99 0.96
CA PRO A 105 -23.90 -12.12 1.85
C PRO A 105 -22.45 -12.60 1.86
N GLU A 106 -21.91 -12.88 3.05
CA GLU A 106 -20.51 -13.29 3.28
C GLU A 106 -19.46 -12.18 3.07
N ALA A 107 -19.87 -10.93 2.82
CA ALA A 107 -18.98 -9.79 2.68
C ALA A 107 -19.38 -8.59 3.57
N GLU A 108 -20.21 -8.80 4.60
CA GLU A 108 -20.84 -7.72 5.39
C GLU A 108 -19.82 -6.87 6.17
N ASN A 109 -18.62 -7.39 6.42
CA ASN A 109 -17.52 -6.67 7.08
C ASN A 109 -16.34 -6.40 6.13
N PHE A 110 -16.53 -6.57 4.82
CA PHE A 110 -15.47 -6.45 3.83
C PHE A 110 -15.20 -4.98 3.50
N SER A 111 -13.92 -4.58 3.58
CA SER A 111 -13.44 -3.27 3.20
C SER A 111 -12.41 -3.41 2.07
N PRO A 112 -12.74 -3.03 0.82
CA PRO A 112 -11.86 -3.25 -0.31
C PRO A 112 -10.58 -2.42 -0.16
N PHE A 113 -9.43 -3.09 -0.24
CA PHE A 113 -8.11 -2.48 -0.12
C PHE A 113 -7.36 -2.45 -1.46
N ARG A 114 -7.34 -3.58 -2.17
CA ARG A 114 -6.79 -3.74 -3.53
C ARG A 114 -7.75 -4.54 -4.39
N GLY A 115 -7.67 -4.35 -5.69
CA GLY A 115 -8.50 -5.06 -6.65
C GLY A 115 -7.86 -5.18 -8.01
N ALA A 116 -8.33 -6.15 -8.79
CA ALA A 116 -7.96 -6.34 -10.17
C ALA A 116 -9.11 -6.94 -10.96
N LEU A 117 -9.13 -6.68 -12.27
CA LEU A 117 -10.11 -7.26 -13.18
C LEU A 117 -9.50 -8.49 -13.88
N GLY A 118 -10.22 -9.61 -13.83
CA GLY A 118 -9.85 -10.79 -14.60
C GLY A 118 -10.20 -10.68 -16.07
N LYS A 119 -9.58 -11.51 -16.90
CA LYS A 119 -9.84 -11.56 -18.35
C LYS A 119 -11.29 -11.96 -18.71
N THR A 120 -11.96 -12.69 -17.82
CA THR A 120 -13.39 -13.03 -17.92
C THR A 120 -14.30 -11.86 -17.51
N GLY A 121 -13.76 -10.83 -16.88
CA GLY A 121 -14.47 -9.69 -16.29
C GLY A 121 -14.91 -9.90 -14.84
N ASN A 122 -14.53 -11.00 -14.20
CA ASN A 122 -14.70 -11.15 -12.77
C ASN A 122 -13.86 -10.08 -12.05
N ILE A 123 -14.43 -9.50 -11.00
CA ILE A 123 -13.77 -8.52 -10.16
C ILE A 123 -13.19 -9.27 -8.97
N TYR A 124 -11.87 -9.15 -8.77
CA TYR A 124 -11.18 -9.74 -7.64
C TYR A 124 -10.81 -8.63 -6.66
N LEU A 125 -11.25 -8.76 -5.41
CA LEU A 125 -11.00 -7.78 -4.36
C LEU A 125 -10.37 -8.44 -3.14
N VAL A 126 -9.49 -7.70 -2.47
CA VAL A 126 -8.89 -8.12 -1.21
C VAL A 126 -9.07 -7.06 -0.14
N ASP A 127 -9.21 -7.51 1.10
CA ASP A 127 -9.18 -6.70 2.30
C ASP A 127 -7.82 -6.88 2.97
N ASN A 128 -7.38 -5.89 3.75
CA ASN A 128 -6.12 -5.96 4.48
C ASN A 128 -6.17 -6.86 5.73
N ASN A 129 -7.37 -7.23 6.20
CA ASN A 129 -7.61 -7.99 7.42
C ASN A 129 -8.40 -9.29 7.18
N ILE A 130 -9.11 -9.42 6.06
CA ILE A 130 -9.87 -10.64 5.74
C ILE A 130 -9.01 -11.57 4.88
N ARG A 131 -9.00 -12.85 5.25
CA ARG A 131 -8.26 -13.92 4.57
C ARG A 131 -9.01 -14.37 3.31
N GLY A 132 -8.31 -14.41 2.18
CA GLY A 132 -8.87 -14.81 0.88
C GLY A 132 -9.11 -13.63 -0.06
N VAL A 133 -9.64 -13.95 -1.25
CA VAL A 133 -9.97 -13.00 -2.31
C VAL A 133 -11.46 -13.10 -2.60
N LEU A 134 -12.17 -11.98 -2.50
CA LEU A 134 -13.58 -11.88 -2.84
C LEU A 134 -13.71 -11.80 -4.35
N VAL A 135 -14.51 -12.69 -4.94
CA VAL A 135 -14.76 -12.73 -6.38
C VAL A 135 -16.20 -12.30 -6.65
N LEU A 136 -16.35 -11.24 -7.43
CA LEU A 136 -17.64 -10.76 -7.93
C LEU A 136 -17.73 -10.95 -9.44
N ASP A 137 -18.94 -11.01 -9.96
CA ASP A 137 -19.16 -10.87 -11.40
C ASP A 137 -18.97 -9.41 -11.86
N ARG A 138 -19.12 -9.16 -13.16
CA ARG A 138 -19.05 -7.81 -13.76
C ARG A 138 -20.09 -6.86 -13.19
N ASP A 139 -21.21 -7.40 -12.73
CA ASP A 139 -22.31 -6.64 -12.15
C ASP A 139 -22.12 -6.39 -10.64
N GLY A 140 -21.04 -6.88 -10.04
CA GLY A 140 -20.77 -6.71 -8.61
C GLY A 140 -21.53 -7.68 -7.72
N ASN A 141 -22.17 -8.71 -8.27
CA ASN A 141 -22.80 -9.75 -7.47
C ASN A 141 -21.75 -10.73 -6.96
N PHE A 142 -21.96 -11.23 -5.75
CA PHE A 142 -21.09 -12.25 -5.16
C PHE A 142 -21.10 -13.54 -5.98
N LEU A 143 -19.90 -14.02 -6.30
CA LEU A 143 -19.72 -15.35 -6.89
C LEU A 143 -19.19 -16.34 -5.87
N ARG A 144 -18.05 -16.03 -5.24
CA ARG A 144 -17.36 -16.92 -4.30
C ARG A 144 -16.18 -16.24 -3.61
N TRP A 145 -15.68 -16.93 -2.59
CA TRP A 145 -14.36 -16.70 -2.01
C TRP A 145 -13.31 -17.61 -2.65
N LEU A 146 -12.27 -17.02 -3.25
CA LEU A 146 -11.05 -17.74 -3.58
C LEU A 146 -10.14 -17.77 -2.34
N LYS A 147 -9.65 -18.95 -1.97
CA LYS A 147 -8.97 -19.19 -0.70
C LYS A 147 -7.55 -19.72 -0.93
N PRO A 148 -6.56 -18.87 -1.27
CA PRO A 148 -5.18 -19.29 -1.42
C PRO A 148 -4.64 -19.88 -0.11
N LYS A 149 -3.92 -21.00 -0.21
CA LYS A 149 -3.37 -21.73 0.94
C LYS A 149 -1.86 -21.93 0.75
N ASP A 150 -1.09 -21.78 1.82
CA ASP A 150 0.34 -22.10 1.80
C ASP A 150 0.64 -23.51 2.34
N LYS A 151 1.55 -24.23 1.67
CA LYS A 151 2.10 -25.50 2.16
C LYS A 151 3.12 -25.29 3.29
N ILE A 152 3.80 -24.13 3.37
CA ILE A 152 4.86 -23.88 4.38
C ILE A 152 4.30 -23.72 5.80
N LEU A 153 3.05 -23.25 5.96
CA LEU A 153 2.35 -23.29 7.25
C LEU A 153 2.38 -24.69 7.89
N ARG A 154 2.44 -25.77 7.08
CA ARG A 154 2.56 -27.14 7.61
C ARG A 154 3.94 -27.47 8.21
N LYS A 155 5.03 -26.92 7.67
CA LYS A 155 6.41 -27.31 8.05
C LYS A 155 6.88 -26.59 9.31
N ILE A 156 6.62 -25.29 9.41
CA ILE A 156 6.91 -24.49 10.62
C ILE A 156 6.12 -25.05 11.82
N VAL A 157 4.86 -25.44 11.60
CA VAL A 157 4.06 -26.06 12.65
C VAL A 157 4.58 -27.44 13.03
N ARG A 158 5.05 -28.25 12.07
CA ARG A 158 5.64 -29.56 12.36
C ARG A 158 6.93 -29.45 13.17
N GLU A 159 7.84 -28.53 12.82
CA GLU A 159 9.10 -28.31 13.55
C GLU A 159 8.86 -27.69 14.95
N THR A 160 7.79 -26.90 15.10
CA THR A 160 7.38 -26.34 16.41
C THR A 160 6.63 -27.37 17.27
N ALA A 161 5.89 -28.30 16.65
CA ALA A 161 5.22 -29.40 17.32
C ALA A 161 6.19 -30.52 17.76
N GLU A 162 7.19 -30.83 16.94
CA GLU A 162 8.23 -31.83 17.25
C GLU A 162 9.19 -31.36 18.36
N LYS A 163 9.34 -30.05 18.58
CA LYS A 163 10.06 -29.49 19.73
C LYS A 163 9.26 -29.45 21.04
N ASN A 164 7.94 -29.61 20.97
CA ASN A 164 7.03 -29.43 22.12
C ASN A 164 6.23 -30.71 22.50
N SER A 165 6.61 -31.88 21.99
CA SER A 165 6.04 -33.15 22.44
C SER A 165 6.78 -33.69 23.68
N PRO A 166 6.10 -33.91 24.82
CA PRO A 166 6.72 -34.50 26.00
C PRO A 166 6.74 -36.03 25.86
N THR A 167 7.94 -36.61 25.72
CA THR A 167 8.15 -38.05 25.96
C THR A 167 8.36 -38.28 27.46
N GLU A 168 7.74 -39.35 27.96
CA GLU A 168 7.62 -39.71 29.36
C GLU A 168 8.96 -39.88 30.11
N LYS A 169 8.87 -39.46 31.38
CA LYS A 169 9.70 -39.66 32.59
C LYS A 169 10.81 -40.72 32.55
N GLU A 170 12.01 -40.30 32.98
CA GLU A 170 12.87 -41.04 33.91
C GLU A 170 13.53 -40.05 34.90
N ASP A 171 13.52 -40.41 36.18
CA ASP A 171 14.04 -39.65 37.32
C ASP A 171 15.57 -39.63 37.35
N ILE A 172 16.23 -38.46 37.25
CA ILE A 172 17.63 -38.27 37.68
C ILE A 172 17.82 -36.84 38.24
N GLU A 173 18.50 -36.78 39.38
CA GLU A 173 18.86 -35.61 40.20
C GLU A 173 19.47 -34.41 39.44
N THR A 174 19.07 -33.21 39.86
CA THR A 174 19.64 -31.91 39.47
C THR A 174 21.07 -31.70 39.98
N PRO A 175 21.89 -30.96 39.22
CA PRO A 175 22.60 -29.83 39.82
C PRO A 175 22.38 -28.51 39.06
N SER A 176 22.47 -27.41 39.82
CA SER A 176 22.16 -26.01 39.49
C SER A 176 22.66 -25.47 38.14
N PRO A 177 21.86 -24.63 37.46
CA PRO A 177 22.37 -23.57 36.60
C PRO A 177 22.56 -22.26 37.37
N SER A 178 23.70 -21.63 37.10
CA SER A 178 24.09 -20.26 37.47
C SER A 178 23.01 -19.21 37.17
N GLU A 179 22.81 -18.28 38.11
CA GLU A 179 21.87 -17.15 38.02
C GLU A 179 22.10 -16.24 36.80
N PRO A 180 21.03 -15.79 36.10
CA PRO A 180 21.07 -14.55 35.33
C PRO A 180 20.94 -13.32 36.25
N PRO A 181 21.48 -12.15 35.88
CA PRO A 181 21.54 -10.98 36.75
C PRO A 181 20.15 -10.35 37.02
N PRO A 182 19.97 -9.63 38.14
CA PRO A 182 18.67 -9.24 38.63
C PRO A 182 18.03 -8.07 37.86
N GLU A 183 16.73 -8.24 37.59
CA GLU A 183 15.81 -7.24 37.07
C GLU A 183 15.40 -6.27 38.18
N THR A 184 16.30 -5.34 38.53
CA THR A 184 16.01 -4.26 39.48
C THR A 184 16.43 -2.91 38.90
N ALA A 185 15.58 -2.34 38.02
CA ALA A 185 15.68 -0.93 37.61
C ALA A 185 14.37 -0.35 37.04
N LEU A 186 13.18 -0.76 37.52
CA LEU A 186 11.89 -0.20 37.06
C LEU A 186 10.85 0.06 38.17
N LEU A 187 11.24 0.05 39.44
CA LEU A 187 10.32 0.24 40.58
C LEU A 187 10.18 1.68 41.10
N ASP A 188 10.92 2.66 40.54
CA ASP A 188 10.87 4.07 40.97
C ASP A 188 9.99 5.00 40.10
N LEU A 189 9.15 4.46 39.21
CA LEU A 189 8.23 5.29 38.42
C LEU A 189 6.90 5.56 39.15
N PRO A 190 6.43 6.83 39.19
CA PRO A 190 5.10 7.20 39.68
C PRO A 190 3.99 6.37 39.00
N PRO A 191 2.89 6.03 39.70
CA PRO A 191 1.84 5.14 39.18
C PRO A 191 1.27 5.55 37.81
N GLU A 192 1.28 6.85 37.52
CA GLU A 192 0.74 7.46 36.30
C GLU A 192 1.64 7.29 35.07
N LEU A 193 2.94 6.99 35.26
CA LEU A 193 3.94 6.81 34.21
C LEU A 193 4.34 5.34 34.00
N ARG A 194 3.71 4.41 34.73
CA ARG A 194 3.84 2.98 34.45
C ARG A 194 3.11 2.70 33.13
N PRO A 195 3.73 2.00 32.16
CA PRO A 195 3.02 1.60 30.95
C PRO A 195 1.78 0.81 31.37
N LYS A 196 0.58 1.32 31.07
CA LYS A 196 -0.63 0.51 31.16
C LYS A 196 -0.39 -0.65 30.21
N ALA A 197 -0.19 -1.84 30.76
CA ALA A 197 -0.18 -3.08 30.00
C ALA A 197 -1.51 -3.12 29.26
N ARG A 198 -1.50 -2.66 28.00
CA ARG A 198 -2.58 -2.94 27.06
C ARG A 198 -2.59 -4.46 27.05
N ALA A 199 -3.68 -5.04 27.53
CA ALA A 199 -3.90 -6.46 27.42
C ALA A 199 -3.61 -6.81 25.96
N ARG A 200 -2.43 -7.40 25.71
CA ARG A 200 -2.24 -8.28 24.57
C ARG A 200 -3.39 -9.25 24.77
N ALA A 201 -4.41 -9.15 23.92
CA ALA A 201 -5.24 -10.31 23.67
C ALA A 201 -4.22 -11.43 23.47
N ALA A 202 -4.26 -12.41 24.37
CA ALA A 202 -3.42 -13.58 24.28
C ALA A 202 -3.52 -14.03 22.82
N GLU A 203 -2.41 -13.96 22.09
CA GLU A 203 -2.27 -14.72 20.87
C GLU A 203 -2.51 -16.15 21.33
N SER A 204 -3.73 -16.65 21.09
CA SER A 204 -4.01 -18.07 21.24
C SER A 204 -2.91 -18.78 20.46
N PRO A 205 -2.26 -19.82 21.02
CA PRO A 205 -1.41 -20.68 20.23
C PRO A 205 -2.33 -21.46 19.30
N GLY A 206 -2.74 -20.83 18.20
CA GLY A 206 -3.50 -21.46 17.15
C GLY A 206 -2.63 -22.57 16.57
N GLY A 207 -3.15 -23.80 16.60
CA GLY A 207 -2.56 -24.92 15.89
C GLY A 207 -2.44 -24.65 14.38
N PRO A 208 -1.99 -25.62 13.56
CA PRO A 208 -1.86 -25.42 12.12
C PRO A 208 -3.25 -25.18 11.52
N THR A 209 -3.60 -23.93 11.28
CA THR A 209 -4.87 -23.65 10.60
C THR A 209 -4.70 -23.88 9.11
N SER A 210 -5.60 -24.68 8.53
CA SER A 210 -5.77 -24.88 7.08
C SER A 210 -6.43 -23.66 6.41
N GLU A 211 -6.25 -22.49 7.02
CA GLU A 211 -6.97 -21.27 6.74
C GLU A 211 -6.41 -20.56 5.50
N PRO A 212 -7.25 -19.79 4.80
CA PRO A 212 -6.79 -18.96 3.70
C PRO A 212 -5.79 -17.92 4.22
N ILE A 213 -4.91 -17.42 3.36
CA ILE A 213 -3.91 -16.40 3.73
C ILE A 213 -4.44 -14.98 3.48
N ILE A 214 -3.82 -13.99 4.13
CA ILE A 214 -4.07 -12.57 3.81
C ILE A 214 -3.30 -12.22 2.53
N ILE A 215 -4.00 -11.58 1.60
CA ILE A 215 -3.44 -11.04 0.36
C ILE A 215 -3.36 -9.51 0.48
N THR A 216 -2.15 -8.99 0.30
CA THR A 216 -1.83 -7.56 0.44
C THR A 216 -1.97 -6.81 -0.88
N ASP A 217 -1.68 -7.48 -2.00
CA ASP A 217 -1.82 -6.89 -3.33
C ASP A 217 -2.20 -7.95 -4.37
N ILE A 218 -2.86 -7.50 -5.44
CA ILE A 218 -3.39 -8.35 -6.50
C ILE A 218 -3.19 -7.68 -7.85
N MET A 219 -2.82 -8.47 -8.86
CA MET A 219 -2.84 -8.00 -10.25
C MET A 219 -3.12 -9.14 -11.23
N THR A 220 -3.41 -8.77 -12.47
CA THR A 220 -3.60 -9.67 -13.60
C THR A 220 -2.65 -9.32 -14.74
N ASP A 221 -2.25 -10.33 -15.52
CA ASP A 221 -1.48 -10.14 -16.75
C ASP A 221 -2.38 -10.25 -18.01
N SER A 222 -1.80 -10.02 -19.19
CA SER A 222 -2.53 -10.05 -20.47
C SER A 222 -3.01 -11.47 -20.86
N ASP A 223 -2.34 -12.50 -20.36
CA ASP A 223 -2.76 -13.90 -20.53
C ASP A 223 -3.96 -14.24 -19.64
N GLY A 224 -4.14 -13.50 -18.54
CA GLY A 224 -5.22 -13.64 -17.57
C GLY A 224 -4.81 -14.38 -16.30
N HIS A 225 -3.51 -14.61 -16.08
CA HIS A 225 -3.03 -15.14 -14.82
C HIS A 225 -3.27 -14.14 -13.69
N LEU A 226 -3.58 -14.66 -12.51
CA LEU A 226 -3.80 -13.88 -11.30
C LEU A 226 -2.57 -14.00 -10.40
N PHE A 227 -2.06 -12.88 -9.91
CA PHE A 227 -0.93 -12.82 -9.00
C PHE A 227 -1.40 -12.25 -7.66
N PHE A 228 -1.24 -13.03 -6.60
CA PHE A 228 -1.59 -12.63 -5.24
C PHE A 228 -0.33 -12.50 -4.38
N LEU A 229 -0.03 -11.28 -3.94
CA LEU A 229 1.08 -11.00 -3.03
C LEU A 229 0.60 -11.09 -1.58
N SER A 230 1.29 -11.86 -0.76
CA SER A 230 0.98 -12.00 0.66
C SER A 230 2.15 -11.51 1.53
N GLU A 231 1.93 -10.46 2.31
CA GLU A 231 2.91 -10.00 3.32
C GLU A 231 3.17 -11.10 4.37
N GLU A 232 2.10 -11.77 4.83
CA GLU A 232 2.11 -12.80 5.88
C GLU A 232 3.08 -13.94 5.57
N THR A 233 2.96 -14.49 4.35
CA THR A 233 3.78 -15.63 3.89
C THR A 233 5.02 -15.20 3.12
N SER A 234 5.15 -13.91 2.80
CA SER A 234 6.25 -13.35 2.00
C SER A 234 6.39 -14.08 0.66
N LYS A 235 5.26 -14.28 -0.01
CA LYS A 235 5.15 -15.03 -1.27
C LYS A 235 4.20 -14.37 -2.25
N VAL A 236 4.42 -14.71 -3.51
CA VAL A 236 3.47 -14.51 -4.61
C VAL A 236 2.86 -15.86 -4.96
N TYR A 237 1.54 -15.90 -5.08
CA TYR A 237 0.78 -17.06 -5.56
C TYR A 237 0.26 -16.75 -6.96
N VAL A 238 0.54 -17.64 -7.89
CA VAL A 238 0.17 -17.50 -9.30
C VAL A 238 -0.93 -18.49 -9.62
N TYR A 239 -2.01 -17.99 -10.20
CA TYR A 239 -3.18 -18.75 -10.61
C TYR A 239 -3.42 -18.55 -12.11
N ALA A 240 -3.99 -19.55 -12.76
CA ALA A 240 -4.51 -19.41 -14.11
C ALA A 240 -5.80 -18.58 -14.14
N ALA A 241 -6.21 -18.16 -15.33
CA ALA A 241 -7.45 -17.40 -15.55
C ALA A 241 -8.72 -18.14 -15.10
N ASN A 242 -8.67 -19.47 -15.01
CA ASN A 242 -9.72 -20.33 -14.48
C ASN A 242 -9.62 -20.54 -12.95
N GLU A 243 -8.75 -19.78 -12.27
CA GLU A 243 -8.50 -19.83 -10.82
C GLU A 243 -7.88 -21.15 -10.33
N GLU A 244 -7.26 -21.92 -11.22
CA GLU A 244 -6.42 -23.05 -10.83
C GLU A 244 -5.06 -22.56 -10.34
N PHE A 245 -4.61 -23.08 -9.20
CA PHE A 245 -3.29 -22.75 -8.66
C PHE A 245 -2.19 -23.33 -9.55
N LEU A 246 -1.24 -22.48 -9.95
CA LEU A 246 -0.11 -22.88 -10.78
C LEU A 246 1.13 -23.14 -9.91
N PHE A 247 1.64 -22.09 -9.27
CA PHE A 247 2.81 -22.16 -8.41
C PHE A 247 2.86 -20.97 -7.45
N SER A 248 3.80 -21.00 -6.51
CA SER A 248 4.13 -19.85 -5.66
C SER A 248 5.63 -19.73 -5.49
N PHE A 249 6.09 -18.51 -5.27
CA PHE A 249 7.50 -18.19 -5.08
C PHE A 249 7.69 -17.09 -4.05
N GLY A 250 8.92 -16.94 -3.57
CA GLY A 250 9.26 -16.04 -2.48
C GLY A 250 9.65 -16.78 -1.20
N GLU A 251 10.47 -16.12 -0.41
CA GLU A 251 10.95 -16.62 0.87
C GLU A 251 10.97 -15.47 1.89
N LYS A 252 10.53 -15.75 3.12
CA LYS A 252 10.55 -14.78 4.21
C LYS A 252 11.98 -14.49 4.67
N GLY A 253 12.34 -13.22 4.81
CA GLY A 253 13.63 -12.82 5.39
C GLY A 253 14.09 -11.41 5.04
N GLY A 254 15.15 -10.98 5.73
CA GLY A 254 15.79 -9.67 5.54
C GLY A 254 17.11 -9.72 4.76
N SER A 255 17.40 -10.82 4.05
CA SER A 255 18.57 -10.96 3.19
C SER A 255 18.19 -10.78 1.72
N THR A 256 19.19 -10.59 0.86
CA THR A 256 19.00 -10.50 -0.60
C THR A 256 18.18 -11.65 -1.16
N GLY A 257 17.22 -11.33 -2.03
CA GLY A 257 16.30 -12.28 -2.66
C GLY A 257 15.17 -12.80 -1.78
N LYS A 258 15.16 -12.43 -0.48
CA LYS A 258 14.07 -12.70 0.46
C LYS A 258 13.22 -11.45 0.68
N MET A 259 11.97 -11.67 1.05
CA MET A 259 11.00 -10.62 1.32
C MET A 259 10.70 -10.53 2.82
N SER A 260 10.70 -9.32 3.37
CA SER A 260 10.40 -9.02 4.77
C SER A 260 8.97 -8.56 4.95
N ARG A 261 8.55 -7.51 4.22
CA ARG A 261 7.15 -7.02 4.20
C ARG A 261 6.79 -6.55 2.79
N PRO A 262 6.57 -7.47 1.84
CA PRO A 262 6.22 -7.10 0.48
C PRO A 262 4.81 -6.49 0.44
N ARG A 263 4.64 -5.37 -0.29
CA ARG A 263 3.38 -4.60 -0.32
C ARG A 263 2.82 -4.26 -1.68
N GLY A 264 3.67 -4.24 -2.70
CA GLY A 264 3.25 -3.92 -4.07
C GLY A 264 3.84 -4.91 -5.07
N ILE A 265 3.07 -5.29 -6.07
CA ILE A 265 3.52 -6.13 -7.19
C ILE A 265 3.19 -5.46 -8.52
N ALA A 266 4.11 -5.56 -9.48
CA ALA A 266 3.85 -5.14 -10.85
C ALA A 266 4.63 -6.02 -11.85
N ILE A 267 4.08 -6.24 -13.04
CA ILE A 267 4.71 -7.06 -14.07
C ILE A 267 5.05 -6.16 -15.26
N ASN A 268 6.30 -6.26 -15.71
CA ASN A 268 6.70 -5.76 -17.01
C ASN A 268 6.67 -6.92 -18.00
N GLU A 269 5.55 -7.09 -18.70
CA GLU A 269 5.33 -8.22 -19.62
C GLU A 269 6.32 -8.19 -20.79
N GLY A 270 6.61 -7.01 -21.34
CA GLY A 270 7.57 -6.85 -22.43
C GLY A 270 8.98 -7.32 -22.08
N ARG A 271 9.36 -7.25 -20.80
CA ARG A 271 10.66 -7.72 -20.29
C ARG A 271 10.59 -9.05 -19.56
N LYS A 272 9.39 -9.59 -19.32
CA LYS A 272 9.15 -10.83 -18.56
C LYS A 272 9.73 -10.77 -17.13
N ILE A 273 9.55 -9.63 -16.46
CA ILE A 273 10.03 -9.39 -15.08
C ILE A 273 8.87 -9.02 -14.17
N ILE A 274 8.82 -9.65 -13.01
CA ILE A 274 7.95 -9.31 -11.88
C ILE A 274 8.74 -8.43 -10.91
N TYR A 275 8.20 -7.28 -10.57
CA TYR A 275 8.76 -6.37 -9.59
C TYR A 275 7.92 -6.38 -8.32
N ILE A 276 8.59 -6.47 -7.17
CA ILE A 276 7.95 -6.46 -5.85
C ILE A 276 8.56 -5.35 -5.02
N VAL A 277 7.71 -4.47 -4.49
CA VAL A 277 8.10 -3.49 -3.48
C VAL A 277 8.11 -4.16 -2.11
N ASP A 278 9.25 -4.11 -1.45
CA ASP A 278 9.39 -4.51 -0.06
C ASP A 278 9.47 -3.30 0.86
N TYR A 279 8.38 -3.11 1.62
CA TYR A 279 8.19 -1.96 2.50
C TYR A 279 9.25 -1.88 3.59
N MET A 280 9.58 -3.02 4.22
CA MET A 280 10.50 -3.05 5.35
C MET A 280 11.97 -3.05 4.91
N ARG A 281 12.27 -3.62 3.74
CA ARG A 281 13.61 -3.58 3.16
C ARG A 281 13.93 -2.25 2.47
N HIS A 282 12.91 -1.43 2.14
CA HIS A 282 13.07 -0.22 1.32
C HIS A 282 13.62 -0.50 -0.09
N THR A 283 13.35 -1.69 -0.62
CA THR A 283 13.92 -2.17 -1.89
C THR A 283 12.84 -2.58 -2.86
N ILE A 284 13.21 -2.63 -4.14
CA ILE A 284 12.43 -3.29 -5.18
C ILE A 284 13.18 -4.56 -5.57
N LEU A 285 12.50 -5.70 -5.49
CA LEU A 285 13.01 -7.00 -5.91
C LEU A 285 12.49 -7.33 -7.31
N ALA A 286 13.33 -7.94 -8.14
CA ALA A 286 12.98 -8.40 -9.48
C ALA A 286 13.07 -9.93 -9.55
N TYR A 287 12.04 -10.54 -10.10
CA TYR A 287 11.93 -11.97 -10.35
C TYR A 287 11.60 -12.20 -11.83
N ASP A 288 11.98 -13.34 -12.39
CA ASP A 288 11.42 -13.77 -13.68
C ASP A 288 9.98 -14.27 -13.51
N LEU A 289 9.29 -14.53 -14.63
CA LEU A 289 7.92 -15.05 -14.61
C LEU A 289 7.79 -16.45 -13.97
N ALA A 290 8.90 -17.19 -13.82
CA ALA A 290 8.92 -18.48 -13.12
C ALA A 290 9.15 -18.32 -11.60
N GLY A 291 9.29 -17.08 -11.11
CA GLY A 291 9.51 -16.79 -9.70
C GLY A 291 10.95 -16.93 -9.23
N LYS A 292 11.92 -17.04 -10.15
CA LYS A 292 13.34 -17.04 -9.80
C LYS A 292 13.81 -15.60 -9.57
N TYR A 293 14.45 -15.38 -8.42
CA TYR A 293 15.06 -14.10 -8.11
C TYR A 293 16.14 -13.72 -9.14
N LEU A 294 16.11 -12.47 -9.59
CA LEU A 294 17.06 -11.91 -10.55
C LEU A 294 18.01 -10.92 -9.86
N TYR A 295 17.47 -9.86 -9.29
CA TYR A 295 18.22 -8.79 -8.64
C TYR A 295 17.30 -7.96 -7.72
N GLU A 296 17.88 -7.09 -6.91
CA GLU A 296 17.18 -6.09 -6.11
C GLU A 296 17.93 -4.77 -6.15
N PHE A 297 17.22 -3.66 -5.96
CA PHE A 297 17.81 -2.34 -5.90
C PHE A 297 17.05 -1.43 -4.93
N GLY A 298 17.71 -0.35 -4.53
CA GLY A 298 17.23 0.61 -3.55
C GLY A 298 17.83 0.40 -2.17
N GLY A 299 17.08 0.77 -1.15
CA GLY A 299 17.54 0.90 0.23
C GLY A 299 16.99 2.17 0.87
N ARG A 300 17.11 2.27 2.20
CA ARG A 300 16.53 3.38 2.96
C ARG A 300 17.25 4.70 2.69
N GLY A 301 16.55 5.68 2.12
CA GLY A 301 17.10 7.01 1.87
C GLY A 301 16.17 7.90 1.04
N SER A 302 16.64 9.11 0.72
CA SER A 302 15.91 10.13 -0.04
C SER A 302 16.53 10.46 -1.39
N GLY A 303 17.69 9.88 -1.71
CA GLY A 303 18.36 10.05 -3.00
C GLY A 303 17.62 9.36 -4.16
N PRO A 304 18.07 9.59 -5.40
CA PRO A 304 17.60 8.85 -6.57
C PRO A 304 17.77 7.34 -6.41
N LEU A 305 16.74 6.54 -6.71
CA LEU A 305 16.69 5.08 -6.47
C LEU A 305 16.68 4.65 -5.00
N TRP A 306 16.78 5.57 -4.04
CA TRP A 306 16.60 5.27 -2.62
C TRP A 306 15.16 5.55 -2.21
N PHE A 307 14.64 4.75 -1.27
CA PHE A 307 13.23 4.79 -0.87
C PHE A 307 13.07 4.90 0.64
N ASN A 308 11.94 5.42 1.09
CA ASN A 308 11.57 5.47 2.50
C ASN A 308 10.18 4.86 2.69
N PHE A 309 10.19 3.57 3.04
CA PHE A 309 9.06 2.66 3.09
C PHE A 309 8.15 2.75 1.84
N PRO A 310 8.68 2.38 0.67
CA PRO A 310 7.88 2.37 -0.55
C PRO A 310 6.69 1.42 -0.37
N ASN A 311 5.53 1.79 -0.93
CA ASN A 311 4.28 1.09 -0.61
C ASN A 311 3.60 0.43 -1.82
N SER A 312 3.77 0.98 -3.02
CA SER A 312 3.09 0.51 -4.23
C SER A 312 3.97 0.74 -5.45
N ILE A 313 3.79 -0.10 -6.47
CA ILE A 313 4.51 -0.04 -7.73
C ILE A 313 3.55 -0.38 -8.87
N THR A 314 3.75 0.25 -10.02
CA THR A 314 3.12 -0.13 -11.29
C THR A 314 4.12 0.04 -12.44
N VAL A 315 3.78 -0.48 -13.62
CA VAL A 315 4.59 -0.37 -14.84
C VAL A 315 3.76 0.31 -15.91
N ASP A 316 4.33 1.31 -16.57
CA ASP A 316 3.67 1.95 -17.71
C ASP A 316 3.94 1.24 -19.04
N ARG A 317 3.27 1.70 -20.11
CA ARG A 317 3.41 1.13 -21.46
C ARG A 317 4.84 1.21 -22.03
N LYS A 318 5.66 2.15 -21.54
CA LYS A 318 7.07 2.31 -21.91
C LYS A 318 8.00 1.42 -21.06
N GLY A 319 7.43 0.60 -20.17
CA GLY A 319 8.17 -0.28 -19.28
C GLY A 319 8.87 0.46 -18.14
N ARG A 320 8.49 1.70 -17.82
CA ARG A 320 9.04 2.47 -16.70
C ARG A 320 8.34 2.03 -15.40
N LEU A 321 9.07 1.92 -14.30
CA LEU A 321 8.49 1.65 -12.98
C LEU A 321 8.05 2.96 -12.37
N ILE A 322 6.84 2.97 -11.83
CA ILE A 322 6.27 4.08 -11.07
C ILE A 322 6.12 3.59 -9.64
N VAL A 323 6.78 4.24 -8.69
CA VAL A 323 6.92 3.74 -7.31
C VAL A 323 6.45 4.80 -6.33
N ALA A 324 5.47 4.44 -5.48
CA ALA A 324 5.00 5.28 -4.39
C ALA A 324 6.02 5.24 -3.23
N ASP A 325 6.79 6.31 -3.09
CA ASP A 325 7.84 6.46 -2.08
C ASP A 325 7.28 7.20 -0.85
N LEU A 326 6.49 6.45 -0.08
CA LEU A 326 5.51 6.94 0.89
C LEU A 326 6.04 8.02 1.82
N PHE A 327 7.12 7.76 2.56
CA PHE A 327 7.63 8.70 3.57
C PHE A 327 8.62 9.73 3.02
N ASN A 328 8.97 9.64 1.74
CA ASN A 328 9.64 10.74 1.04
C ASN A 328 8.63 11.68 0.37
N ASN A 329 7.32 11.45 0.55
CA ASN A 329 6.24 12.29 0.00
C ASN A 329 6.34 12.50 -1.52
N ARG A 330 6.73 11.46 -2.25
CA ARG A 330 6.96 11.53 -3.69
C ARG A 330 6.60 10.23 -4.40
N VAL A 331 6.46 10.31 -5.71
CA VAL A 331 6.45 9.15 -6.61
C VAL A 331 7.69 9.19 -7.48
N GLN A 332 8.42 8.08 -7.59
CA GLN A 332 9.60 7.98 -8.45
C GLN A 332 9.28 7.22 -9.73
N ILE A 333 9.70 7.78 -10.87
CA ILE A 333 9.56 7.15 -12.19
C ILE A 333 10.94 6.75 -12.71
N LEU A 334 11.11 5.45 -12.86
CA LEU A 334 12.38 4.79 -13.12
C LEU A 334 12.36 4.18 -14.51
N LYS A 335 13.27 4.61 -15.37
CA LYS A 335 13.52 3.91 -16.63
C LYS A 335 14.16 2.57 -16.30
N THR A 336 13.62 1.50 -16.88
CA THR A 336 14.12 0.15 -16.58
C THR A 336 15.27 -0.29 -17.49
N GLU A 337 15.97 0.65 -18.15
CA GLU A 337 17.24 0.40 -18.84
C GLU A 337 18.37 0.13 -17.81
N PHE A 338 18.19 -0.90 -16.99
CA PHE A 338 19.28 -1.55 -16.30
C PHE A 338 19.96 -2.44 -17.34
N ASP A 339 20.99 -1.90 -17.97
CA ASP A 339 21.86 -2.64 -18.88
C ASP A 339 22.64 -3.66 -18.03
N MET A 340 22.15 -4.90 -17.98
CA MET A 340 22.69 -5.95 -17.11
C MET A 340 23.82 -6.72 -17.81
N THR A 341 25.00 -6.12 -17.96
CA THR A 341 26.23 -6.92 -18.01
C THR A 341 26.71 -7.16 -16.59
N PHE A 342 26.14 -8.17 -15.92
CA PHE A 342 26.60 -8.61 -14.60
C PHE A 342 27.25 -9.99 -14.71
N THR A 343 28.55 -10.02 -14.99
CA THR A 343 29.40 -11.17 -14.66
C THR A 343 29.97 -10.96 -13.27
N GLY A 344 29.51 -11.77 -12.31
CA GLY A 344 30.25 -12.17 -11.09
C GLY A 344 30.85 -11.07 -10.20
N SER A 345 30.29 -10.96 -8.98
CA SER A 345 31.03 -10.68 -7.74
C SER A 345 32.18 -9.65 -7.83
N LYS A 346 31.84 -8.37 -8.00
CA LYS A 346 32.52 -7.22 -7.38
C LYS A 346 31.69 -5.95 -7.64
N GLY A 347 31.69 -5.05 -6.66
CA GLY A 347 30.73 -3.96 -6.52
C GLY A 347 30.53 -3.07 -7.74
N LEU A 348 29.34 -2.47 -7.77
CA LEU A 348 28.91 -1.46 -8.74
C LEU A 348 29.94 -0.31 -8.81
N LYS A 349 30.74 -0.24 -9.87
CA LYS A 349 31.53 0.96 -10.18
C LYS A 349 30.69 1.90 -11.03
N MET A 350 30.07 2.87 -10.37
CA MET A 350 29.51 4.05 -11.03
C MET A 350 30.66 4.95 -11.48
N LYS A 351 30.69 5.38 -12.74
CA LYS A 351 31.59 6.46 -13.19
C LYS A 351 31.18 7.74 -12.47
N THR A 352 31.99 8.17 -11.50
CA THR A 352 31.86 9.45 -10.83
C THR A 352 32.23 10.56 -11.82
N GLY A 353 31.24 11.31 -12.30
CA GLY A 353 31.48 12.67 -12.79
C GLY A 353 31.82 13.54 -11.58
N THR A 354 32.96 14.21 -11.61
CA THR A 354 33.44 15.09 -10.55
C THR A 354 32.42 16.21 -10.28
N PRO A 355 31.96 16.42 -9.04
CA PRO A 355 31.16 17.58 -8.69
C PRO A 355 32.03 18.85 -8.69
N PRO A 356 31.54 20.01 -9.17
CA PRO A 356 32.24 21.27 -8.96
C PRO A 356 32.27 21.58 -7.46
N ALA A 357 33.44 22.01 -6.98
CA ALA A 357 33.72 22.27 -5.58
C ALA A 357 32.76 23.31 -4.97
N ALA A 358 32.14 22.96 -3.84
CA ALA A 358 31.40 23.89 -3.00
C ALA A 358 32.39 24.83 -2.29
N THR A 359 32.29 26.13 -2.56
CA THR A 359 32.93 27.18 -1.77
C THR A 359 32.20 27.35 -0.44
N ALA A 360 32.96 27.34 0.65
CA ALA A 360 32.49 27.54 2.02
C ALA A 360 32.49 29.03 2.42
N ASP A 361 31.41 29.47 3.07
CA ASP A 361 31.29 30.48 4.16
C ASP A 361 29.81 30.95 4.17
N THR A 362 29.00 30.86 5.22
CA THR A 362 29.09 31.47 6.57
C THR A 362 28.01 30.83 7.50
N PRO A 363 27.98 31.06 8.83
CA PRO A 363 27.52 30.09 9.82
C PRO A 363 26.00 30.06 10.06
N GLN A 364 25.44 28.85 10.20
CA GLN A 364 24.13 28.64 10.79
C GLN A 364 24.20 28.73 12.32
N THR A 365 23.35 29.59 12.87
CA THR A 365 22.98 29.63 14.28
C THR A 365 22.41 28.29 14.74
N VAL A 366 22.96 27.78 15.83
CA VAL A 366 22.50 26.57 16.51
C VAL A 366 21.14 26.85 17.17
N ILE A 367 20.10 26.13 16.75
CA ILE A 367 18.84 25.97 17.50
C ILE A 367 18.80 24.52 17.99
N PRO A 368 18.57 24.26 19.29
CA PRO A 368 18.63 22.91 19.85
C PRO A 368 17.43 22.05 19.44
N ALA A 369 17.64 20.74 19.45
CA ALA A 369 16.67 19.71 19.09
C ALA A 369 15.39 19.82 19.92
N ALA A 370 14.26 20.11 19.25
CA ALA A 370 12.94 19.92 19.80
C ALA A 370 12.50 18.46 19.55
N GLY A 371 12.12 17.80 20.63
CA GLY A 371 11.74 16.38 20.66
C GLY A 371 10.55 16.04 19.78
N SER A 372 10.52 14.76 19.39
CA SER A 372 9.46 14.09 18.66
C SER A 372 8.07 14.39 19.22
N PRO A 373 7.10 14.84 18.41
CA PRO A 373 5.70 14.77 18.82
C PRO A 373 5.23 13.31 18.73
N ASN A 374 4.91 12.72 19.88
CA ASN A 374 4.15 11.47 19.99
C ASN A 374 2.82 11.63 19.24
N LEU A 375 2.57 10.79 18.23
CA LEU A 375 1.25 10.60 17.62
C LEU A 375 0.54 9.42 18.29
N PRO A 376 -0.77 9.49 18.57
CA PRO A 376 -1.50 8.44 19.28
C PRO A 376 -1.83 7.25 18.35
N PRO A 377 -2.03 6.04 18.90
CA PRO A 377 -2.43 4.87 18.13
C PRO A 377 -3.89 4.97 17.65
N PRO A 378 -4.29 4.22 16.59
CA PRO A 378 -5.57 4.38 15.94
C PRO A 378 -6.70 3.80 16.81
N GLY A 379 -7.75 4.60 17.01
CA GLY A 379 -8.96 4.21 17.75
C GLY A 379 -9.27 5.13 18.92
N ALA A 380 -9.69 6.37 18.64
CA ALA A 380 -10.45 7.19 19.57
C ALA A 380 -11.30 8.19 18.77
N SER A 381 -12.61 8.09 18.94
CA SER A 381 -13.60 9.10 18.56
C SER A 381 -13.26 10.46 19.16
N ALA A 382 -13.30 11.52 18.35
CA ALA A 382 -13.13 12.89 18.83
C ALA A 382 -14.29 13.30 19.75
N PRO A 383 -14.03 13.96 20.90
CA PRO A 383 -15.09 14.62 21.65
C PRO A 383 -15.39 16.01 21.07
N GLU A 384 -16.67 16.36 21.11
CA GLU A 384 -17.20 17.68 20.81
C GLU A 384 -16.72 18.75 21.79
N THR A 385 -16.73 19.99 21.28
CA THR A 385 -16.65 21.29 21.96
C THR A 385 -15.29 21.73 22.52
N ILE A 386 -14.77 22.84 21.97
CA ILE A 386 -14.59 24.11 22.68
C ILE A 386 -14.68 25.26 21.65
N ARG A 387 -15.50 26.25 22.01
CA ARG A 387 -15.73 27.52 21.31
C ARG A 387 -14.43 28.29 21.09
N SER A 388 -14.30 28.97 19.95
CA SER A 388 -13.40 30.10 19.77
C SER A 388 -14.21 31.37 19.44
N PRO A 389 -13.71 32.56 19.82
CA PRO A 389 -14.53 33.76 19.98
C PRO A 389 -14.76 34.51 18.66
N ALA A 390 -15.75 35.39 18.73
CA ALA A 390 -16.24 36.25 17.67
C ALA A 390 -15.14 37.06 16.96
N ASN A 391 -15.24 37.11 15.63
CA ASN A 391 -14.78 38.25 14.84
C ASN A 391 -15.96 38.71 13.99
N ASN A 392 -16.52 39.87 14.37
CA ASN A 392 -17.44 40.65 13.56
C ASN A 392 -16.73 41.10 12.29
N PHE A 393 -17.31 40.79 11.14
CA PHE A 393 -17.18 41.59 9.93
C PHE A 393 -18.60 41.89 9.45
N ASP A 394 -19.04 43.11 9.72
CA ASP A 394 -20.25 43.69 9.17
C ASP A 394 -20.06 43.90 7.66
N LEU A 395 -20.96 43.32 6.87
CA LEU A 395 -21.18 43.67 5.48
C LEU A 395 -22.55 44.33 5.39
N GLU A 396 -22.51 45.65 5.19
CA GLU A 396 -23.67 46.52 4.97
C GLU A 396 -24.52 46.05 3.79
N THR A 397 -25.82 45.91 4.04
CA THR A 397 -26.85 45.67 3.03
C THR A 397 -27.28 47.00 2.41
N GLY A 398 -26.67 47.34 1.27
CA GLY A 398 -27.10 48.43 0.40
C GLY A 398 -28.42 48.10 -0.31
N THR A 399 -29.49 48.77 0.10
CA THR A 399 -30.81 48.75 -0.52
C THR A 399 -30.77 49.55 -1.83
N ILE A 400 -31.19 48.98 -2.96
CA ILE A 400 -31.40 49.73 -4.21
C ILE A 400 -32.89 49.74 -4.55
N HIS A 401 -33.39 50.96 -4.72
CA HIS A 401 -34.76 51.30 -5.06
C HIS A 401 -35.12 50.95 -6.51
N ASP A 402 -36.37 50.50 -6.59
CA ASP A 402 -37.29 50.37 -7.72
C ASP A 402 -37.25 51.51 -8.76
N ARG A 403 -37.22 51.16 -10.06
CA ARG A 403 -37.80 51.97 -11.15
C ARG A 403 -38.37 51.06 -12.24
N GLN A 404 -39.66 51.27 -12.47
CA GLN A 404 -40.54 50.63 -13.42
C GLN A 404 -40.30 51.04 -14.89
N ASN A 405 -40.63 50.07 -15.77
CA ASN A 405 -41.38 50.13 -17.03
C ASN A 405 -40.91 51.00 -18.22
N GLY A 406 -40.82 50.31 -19.38
CA GLY A 406 -41.00 50.91 -20.70
C GLY A 406 -40.39 50.06 -21.84
N ALA A 407 -41.18 49.20 -22.46
CA ALA A 407 -40.94 48.65 -23.81
C ALA A 407 -41.78 49.44 -24.84
N PRO A 408 -41.72 49.14 -26.14
CA PRO A 408 -40.59 49.14 -27.08
C PRO A 408 -40.83 50.15 -28.23
N GLN A 409 -39.80 50.47 -29.03
CA GLN A 409 -39.87 50.63 -30.50
C GLN A 409 -38.45 50.67 -31.08
#